data_AF-A0A7X2LT33-F1
#
_entry.id   AF-A0A7X2LT33-F1
#
_cell.length_a   1.000
_cell.length_b   1.000
_cell.length_c   1.000
_cell.angle_alpha   90.00
_cell.angle_beta   90.00
_cell.angle_gamma   90.00
#
_symmetry.space_group_name_H-M   'P 1'
#
loop_
_entity.id
_entity.type
_entity.pdbx_description
1 polymer ?
#
loop_
_entity_poly.entity_id
_entity_poly.type
_entity_poly.pdbx_seq_one_letter_code
_entity_poly.pdbx_strand_id
1 'polypeptide(L)'
;MRPTLIYASLFTAFVLTGCGDGTSVTGQDRARQGATVTATTMAAQTVQPIIFSGVIANYTVTKTDAGYAITDTTGAEAPRTVAATARLRFADMSMAFDADGNPGQAYRLYRAAFAREPDAAGLGYWIGVLDQGAWLYDVANGFTASNEFKTLYGGAKTNRDYVSQYYVNVLNRPGEPAGLDYWTGVLDGKNDTLGGVLRNFSEGPENKAGTAAAIAAGIRYIEYGVRYPATAYPLRAAYQQSTTTEHTDFLTVTGTCPGNAAFTYAAPAAVTFEGQPATALSTAVDVGLSNCTPTRRAWTQTDYYDGNKALLGFSRESLEYDVGGGGLPATAKVGDKGVIATQTAYASNTNRTVIGKRTLSYALDADGESANSAILTVTATHVSTANVTTLTMTSSYRVGTDGSLKLLTVDERLSGGAYLIYTQDPTVIQPAKLTITDTVVGTGAVAQNGNTVTAHYTGWLYDPKAPDMKGQKFDSSVGGTPFSFKLGAGQVIAGWDQGILGMRTGGKRTLLIPSTLGYGASGAGGIIKGNMALIFDVELVSVK
;
A
#
# COMPACT_ATOMS: atom_id res chain seq x y z
N MET A 1 -12.94 -11.77 -72.48
CA MET A 1 -13.10 -13.05 -71.76
C MET A 1 -12.05 -13.07 -70.63
N ARG A 2 -12.43 -13.50 -69.42
CA ARG A 2 -11.64 -13.51 -68.14
C ARG A 2 -10.20 -14.07 -68.28
N PRO A 3 -9.23 -13.90 -67.31
CA PRO A 3 -9.41 -13.65 -65.86
C PRO A 3 -8.40 -12.69 -65.10
N THR A 4 -8.87 -12.24 -63.91
CA THR A 4 -8.26 -12.12 -62.55
C THR A 4 -6.77 -11.76 -62.28
N LEU A 5 -6.51 -10.73 -61.44
CA LEU A 5 -5.77 -10.79 -60.14
C LEU A 5 -5.61 -9.41 -59.47
N ILE A 6 -5.81 -9.38 -58.15
CA ILE A 6 -5.66 -8.25 -57.21
C ILE A 6 -4.35 -8.45 -56.44
N TYR A 7 -3.55 -7.40 -56.28
CA TYR A 7 -2.44 -7.33 -55.31
C TYR A 7 -2.67 -6.17 -54.34
N ALA A 8 -2.55 -6.48 -53.05
CA ALA A 8 -2.51 -5.55 -51.93
C ALA A 8 -1.05 -5.33 -51.51
N SER A 9 -0.70 -4.08 -51.19
CA SER A 9 0.61 -3.71 -50.65
C SER A 9 0.49 -2.67 -49.53
N LEU A 10 0.97 -3.08 -48.36
CA LEU A 10 1.68 -2.35 -47.29
C LEU A 10 1.21 -0.96 -46.79
N PHE A 11 0.88 -0.93 -45.49
CA PHE A 11 1.30 0.16 -44.59
C PHE A 11 1.91 -0.44 -43.32
N THR A 12 3.14 -0.03 -43.04
CA THR A 12 3.98 -0.39 -41.88
C THR A 12 3.58 0.47 -40.69
N ALA A 13 3.18 -0.14 -39.56
CA ALA A 13 2.93 0.57 -38.31
C ALA A 13 4.03 0.25 -37.28
N PHE A 14 4.61 1.31 -36.73
CA PHE A 14 5.65 1.30 -35.70
C PHE A 14 5.17 0.64 -34.40
N VAL A 15 6.08 -0.12 -33.81
CA VAL A 15 5.92 -0.87 -32.56
C VAL A 15 5.97 0.07 -31.35
N LEU A 16 4.90 0.07 -30.55
CA LEU A 16 4.93 0.46 -29.14
C LEU A 16 4.90 -0.83 -28.32
N THR A 17 5.96 -1.03 -27.53
CA THR A 17 6.19 -2.20 -26.68
C THR A 17 5.23 -2.20 -25.49
N GLY A 18 4.08 -2.89 -25.64
CA GLY A 18 3.18 -3.26 -24.56
C GLY A 18 3.49 -4.69 -24.09
N CYS A 19 3.54 -4.91 -22.77
CA CYS A 19 3.72 -6.24 -22.20
C CYS A 19 2.49 -7.11 -22.48
N GLY A 20 2.69 -8.21 -23.22
CA GLY A 20 1.66 -9.24 -23.44
C GLY A 20 1.66 -9.76 -24.88
N ASP A 21 2.77 -10.36 -25.33
CA ASP A 21 2.80 -11.02 -26.64
C ASP A 21 2.03 -12.34 -26.56
N GLY A 22 0.86 -12.33 -27.20
CA GLY A 22 0.06 -13.50 -27.49
C GLY A 22 0.71 -14.31 -28.62
N THR A 23 1.02 -15.56 -28.33
CA THR A 23 1.18 -16.57 -29.37
C THR A 23 -0.10 -17.39 -29.46
N SER A 24 -0.65 -17.46 -30.67
CA SER A 24 -1.82 -18.23 -31.03
C SER A 24 -1.57 -19.72 -30.79
N VAL A 25 -2.35 -20.34 -29.91
CA VAL A 25 -2.36 -21.81 -29.76
C VAL A 25 -3.54 -22.36 -30.56
N THR A 26 -3.20 -22.98 -31.68
CA THR A 26 -4.09 -23.82 -32.47
C THR A 26 -4.13 -25.22 -31.83
N GLY A 27 -5.32 -25.63 -31.37
CA GLY A 27 -5.78 -27.02 -31.37
C GLY A 27 -5.32 -28.00 -30.26
N GLN A 28 -6.33 -28.73 -29.76
CA GLN A 28 -6.32 -29.99 -28.97
C GLN A 28 -6.02 -29.80 -27.46
N ASP A 29 -6.96 -29.97 -26.53
CA ASP A 29 -7.82 -31.14 -26.33
C ASP A 29 -9.27 -30.81 -25.88
N ARG A 30 -10.25 -31.26 -26.68
CA ARG A 30 -11.64 -31.46 -26.27
C ARG A 30 -11.79 -32.90 -25.81
N ALA A 31 -11.87 -33.18 -24.51
CA ALA A 31 -12.56 -34.36 -23.99
C ALA A 31 -12.74 -34.33 -22.47
N ARG A 32 -13.95 -33.95 -22.02
CA ARG A 32 -14.81 -34.71 -21.08
C ARG A 32 -15.93 -33.82 -20.53
N GLN A 33 -17.04 -33.76 -21.26
CA GLN A 33 -18.42 -34.00 -20.79
C GLN A 33 -19.36 -33.72 -21.98
N GLY A 34 -20.12 -34.74 -22.36
CA GLY A 34 -20.94 -34.73 -23.57
C GLY A 34 -22.13 -33.80 -23.45
N ALA A 35 -22.13 -32.74 -24.25
CA ALA A 35 -23.34 -32.13 -24.79
C ALA A 35 -22.97 -31.55 -26.15
N THR A 36 -23.57 -32.08 -27.22
CA THR A 36 -23.50 -31.52 -28.56
C THR A 36 -24.19 -30.16 -28.54
N VAL A 37 -23.44 -29.08 -28.35
CA VAL A 37 -23.96 -27.73 -28.54
C VAL A 37 -23.70 -27.34 -29.99
N THR A 38 -24.76 -27.40 -30.80
CA THR A 38 -24.80 -26.80 -32.13
C THR A 38 -24.32 -25.35 -32.01
N ALA A 39 -23.28 -24.98 -32.77
CA ALA A 39 -22.75 -23.64 -32.82
C ALA A 39 -23.79 -22.69 -33.43
N THR A 40 -24.72 -22.26 -32.59
CA THR A 40 -25.50 -21.06 -32.82
C THR A 40 -24.52 -19.93 -32.54
N THR A 41 -24.27 -19.07 -33.53
CA THR A 41 -23.50 -17.84 -33.37
C THR A 41 -24.01 -17.08 -32.15
N MET A 42 -23.33 -17.20 -31.01
CA MET A 42 -23.59 -16.35 -29.86
C MET A 42 -23.00 -14.99 -30.20
N ALA A 43 -23.87 -14.03 -30.49
CA ALA A 43 -23.48 -12.63 -30.46
C ALA A 43 -22.88 -12.35 -29.07
N ALA A 44 -21.66 -11.81 -29.01
CA ALA A 44 -21.06 -11.38 -27.76
C ALA A 44 -22.01 -10.38 -27.08
N GLN A 45 -22.58 -10.77 -25.93
CA GLN A 45 -23.33 -9.85 -25.09
C GLN A 45 -22.32 -8.87 -24.48
N THR A 46 -22.11 -7.75 -25.16
CA THR A 46 -21.32 -6.65 -24.61
C THR A 46 -22.10 -6.08 -23.42
N VAL A 47 -21.57 -6.27 -22.21
CA VAL A 47 -22.13 -5.65 -21.00
C VAL A 47 -21.93 -4.13 -21.16
N GLN A 48 -23.01 -3.43 -21.53
CA GLN A 48 -22.95 -2.00 -21.79
C GLN A 48 -22.83 -1.22 -20.47
N PRO A 49 -21.80 -0.37 -20.31
CA PRO A 49 -21.66 0.42 -19.09
C PRO A 49 -22.63 1.59 -19.06
N ILE A 50 -23.02 1.97 -17.84
CA ILE A 50 -23.77 3.20 -17.56
C ILE A 50 -22.77 4.36 -17.59
N ILE A 51 -23.00 5.33 -18.48
CA ILE A 51 -22.08 6.45 -18.71
C ILE A 51 -22.38 7.63 -17.78
N PHE A 52 -21.32 8.19 -17.22
CA PHE A 52 -21.26 9.43 -16.44
C PHE A 52 -20.28 10.40 -17.12
N SER A 53 -20.62 11.69 -17.17
CA SER A 53 -19.86 12.70 -17.92
C SER A 53 -18.67 13.28 -17.15
N GLY A 54 -18.66 13.19 -15.82
CA GLY A 54 -17.58 13.64 -14.95
C GLY A 54 -16.54 12.56 -14.69
N VAL A 55 -15.42 12.97 -14.09
CA VAL A 55 -14.41 12.06 -13.55
C VAL A 55 -14.94 11.35 -12.30
N ILE A 56 -14.46 10.15 -12.00
CA ILE A 56 -15.04 9.31 -10.94
C ILE A 56 -14.98 9.98 -9.54
N ALA A 57 -14.02 10.87 -9.29
CA ALA A 57 -13.90 11.60 -8.02
C ALA A 57 -15.03 12.62 -7.77
N ASN A 58 -15.76 13.01 -8.82
CA ASN A 58 -16.95 13.84 -8.67
C ASN A 58 -18.14 13.02 -8.16
N TYR A 59 -18.04 11.70 -8.00
CA TYR A 59 -19.15 10.85 -7.63
C TYR A 59 -18.92 10.16 -6.30
N THR A 60 -19.95 10.12 -5.48
CA THR A 60 -20.01 9.24 -4.31
C THR A 60 -20.75 7.96 -4.68
N VAL A 61 -20.19 6.83 -4.28
CA VAL A 61 -20.76 5.49 -4.51
C VAL A 61 -21.15 4.92 -3.16
N THR A 62 -22.45 4.80 -2.92
CA THR A 62 -22.99 4.30 -1.65
C THR A 62 -23.69 2.97 -1.88
N LYS A 63 -23.29 1.93 -1.16
CA LYS A 63 -24.00 0.64 -1.21
C LYS A 63 -25.38 0.77 -0.58
N THR A 64 -26.37 0.14 -1.21
CA THR A 64 -27.78 0.10 -0.78
C THR A 64 -28.30 -1.33 -0.87
N ASP A 65 -29.49 -1.60 -0.33
CA ASP A 65 -30.13 -2.92 -0.44
C ASP A 65 -30.45 -3.30 -1.90
N ALA A 66 -30.65 -2.31 -2.78
CA ALA A 66 -30.98 -2.49 -4.19
C ALA A 66 -29.75 -2.54 -5.13
N GLY A 67 -28.54 -2.38 -4.59
CA GLY A 67 -27.30 -2.22 -5.37
C GLY A 67 -26.51 -1.02 -4.89
N TYR A 68 -26.33 0.00 -5.75
CA TYR A 68 -25.52 1.18 -5.43
C TYR A 68 -26.20 2.48 -5.84
N ALA A 69 -26.10 3.50 -5.00
CA ALA A 69 -26.47 4.87 -5.30
C ALA A 69 -25.22 5.65 -5.72
N ILE A 70 -25.28 6.27 -6.90
CA ILE A 70 -24.22 7.08 -7.50
C ILE A 70 -24.68 8.53 -7.50
N THR A 71 -24.01 9.38 -6.71
CA THR A 71 -24.39 10.80 -6.55
C THR A 71 -23.24 11.69 -6.96
N ASP A 72 -23.48 12.57 -7.94
CA ASP A 72 -22.56 13.62 -8.36
C ASP A 72 -22.47 14.73 -7.29
N THR A 73 -21.29 14.96 -6.75
CA THR A 73 -21.00 15.96 -5.71
C THR A 73 -20.92 17.38 -6.27
N THR A 74 -20.79 17.54 -7.59
CA THR A 74 -20.80 18.85 -8.26
C THR A 74 -22.20 19.33 -8.57
N GLY A 75 -23.19 18.43 -8.53
CA GLY A 75 -24.58 18.70 -8.91
C GLY A 75 -24.80 18.85 -10.42
N ALA A 76 -23.82 18.49 -11.27
CA ALA A 76 -23.95 18.55 -12.71
C ALA A 76 -24.87 17.44 -13.26
N GLU A 77 -24.96 16.30 -12.58
CA GLU A 77 -25.85 15.20 -12.92
C GLU A 77 -26.77 14.77 -11.76
N ALA A 78 -27.96 14.27 -12.11
CA ALA A 78 -28.90 13.72 -11.14
C ALA A 78 -28.40 12.37 -10.57
N PRO A 79 -28.64 12.08 -9.27
CA PRO A 79 -28.28 10.79 -8.67
C PRO A 79 -28.92 9.61 -9.39
N ARG A 80 -28.20 8.49 -9.49
CA ARG A 80 -28.68 7.26 -10.15
C ARG A 80 -28.53 6.05 -9.23
N THR A 81 -29.50 5.15 -9.25
CA THR A 81 -29.38 3.84 -8.61
C THR A 81 -29.01 2.78 -9.65
N VAL A 82 -28.05 1.93 -9.35
CA VAL A 82 -27.53 0.90 -10.26
C VAL A 82 -27.52 -0.47 -9.57
N ALA A 83 -27.66 -1.54 -10.35
CA ALA A 83 -27.65 -2.90 -9.84
C ALA A 83 -26.29 -3.29 -9.22
N ALA A 84 -26.29 -4.29 -8.34
CA ALA A 84 -25.06 -4.84 -7.75
C ALA A 84 -24.11 -5.51 -8.75
N THR A 85 -24.56 -5.74 -9.99
CA THR A 85 -23.74 -6.27 -11.10
C THR A 85 -23.43 -5.21 -12.17
N ALA A 86 -23.76 -3.93 -11.91
CA ALA A 86 -23.61 -2.88 -12.90
C ALA A 86 -22.15 -2.57 -13.25
N ARG A 87 -21.95 -2.06 -14.46
CA ARG A 87 -20.71 -1.45 -14.92
C ARG A 87 -20.94 0.02 -15.19
N LEU A 88 -20.03 0.85 -14.72
CA LEU A 88 -20.07 2.29 -14.85
C LEU A 88 -18.85 2.74 -15.66
N ARG A 89 -19.04 3.74 -16.53
CA ARG A 89 -17.95 4.43 -17.22
C ARG A 89 -18.02 5.91 -16.89
N PHE A 90 -16.92 6.45 -16.40
CA PHE A 90 -16.71 7.86 -16.11
C PHE A 90 -15.80 8.48 -17.18
N ALA A 91 -15.55 9.78 -17.08
CA ALA A 91 -14.68 10.47 -18.02
C ALA A 91 -13.23 9.98 -17.98
N ASP A 92 -12.76 9.42 -16.85
CA ASP A 92 -11.36 9.07 -16.59
C ASP A 92 -11.11 7.57 -16.33
N MET A 93 -12.13 6.79 -15.98
CA MET A 93 -12.02 5.34 -15.76
C MET A 93 -13.37 4.61 -15.75
N SER A 94 -13.35 3.28 -15.59
CA SER A 94 -14.54 2.45 -15.39
C SER A 94 -14.55 1.78 -14.01
N MET A 95 -15.74 1.37 -13.57
CA MET A 95 -15.99 0.65 -12.32
C MET A 95 -17.01 -0.47 -12.56
N ALA A 96 -16.81 -1.63 -11.95
CA ALA A 96 -17.76 -2.74 -11.96
C ALA A 96 -18.05 -3.24 -10.53
N PHE A 97 -19.28 -3.63 -10.26
CA PHE A 97 -19.67 -4.16 -8.93
C PHE A 97 -19.82 -5.69 -8.90
N ASP A 98 -19.73 -6.33 -10.06
CA ASP A 98 -19.90 -7.77 -10.19
C ASP A 98 -18.69 -8.54 -9.65
N ALA A 99 -18.73 -8.80 -8.33
CA ALA A 99 -17.69 -9.48 -7.59
C ALA A 99 -17.59 -10.98 -7.93
N ASP A 100 -18.64 -11.62 -8.42
CA ASP A 100 -18.62 -13.05 -8.76
C ASP A 100 -18.51 -13.32 -10.27
N GLY A 101 -18.87 -12.35 -11.11
CA GLY A 101 -18.69 -12.42 -12.56
C GLY A 101 -17.29 -12.01 -13.03
N ASN A 102 -17.18 -11.72 -14.34
CA ASN A 102 -15.91 -11.52 -15.03
C ASN A 102 -14.97 -10.50 -14.36
N PRO A 103 -15.44 -9.31 -13.90
CA PRO A 103 -14.58 -8.35 -13.20
C PRO A 103 -13.95 -8.94 -11.93
N GLY A 104 -14.75 -9.56 -11.06
CA GLY A 104 -14.25 -10.17 -9.83
C GLY A 104 -13.33 -11.36 -10.07
N GLN A 105 -13.65 -12.20 -11.06
CA GLN A 105 -12.81 -13.34 -11.44
C GLN A 105 -11.46 -12.89 -12.02
N ALA A 106 -11.45 -11.91 -12.92
CA ALA A 106 -10.22 -11.35 -13.47
C ALA A 106 -9.35 -10.75 -12.37
N TYR A 107 -9.95 -9.96 -11.47
CA TYR A 107 -9.26 -9.34 -10.35
C TYR A 107 -8.61 -10.38 -9.42
N ARG A 108 -9.38 -11.40 -8.99
CA ARG A 108 -8.87 -12.46 -8.11
C ARG A 108 -7.78 -13.29 -8.79
N LEU A 109 -7.92 -13.60 -10.08
CA LEU A 109 -6.93 -14.39 -10.80
C LEU A 109 -5.62 -13.62 -10.99
N TYR A 110 -5.72 -12.34 -11.30
CA TYR A 110 -4.57 -11.46 -11.46
C TYR A 110 -3.81 -11.33 -10.12
N ARG A 111 -4.52 -11.06 -9.01
CA ARG A 111 -3.89 -11.05 -7.67
C ARG A 111 -3.24 -12.37 -7.32
N ALA A 112 -3.92 -13.49 -7.58
CA ALA A 112 -3.38 -14.81 -7.30
C ALA A 112 -2.11 -15.11 -8.11
N ALA A 113 -2.09 -14.72 -9.39
CA ALA A 113 -0.97 -14.97 -10.28
C ALA A 113 0.28 -14.16 -9.92
N PHE A 114 0.13 -12.90 -9.52
CA PHE A 114 1.24 -11.96 -9.45
C PHE A 114 1.53 -11.42 -8.04
N ALA A 115 0.76 -11.86 -7.02
CA ALA A 115 0.92 -11.47 -5.62
C ALA A 115 0.87 -9.94 -5.40
N ARG A 116 0.14 -9.22 -6.26
CA ARG A 116 -0.02 -7.76 -6.22
C ARG A 116 -1.39 -7.37 -6.73
N GLU A 117 -1.84 -6.16 -6.38
CA GLU A 117 -3.04 -5.57 -6.97
C GLU A 117 -2.91 -5.47 -8.50
N PRO A 118 -3.99 -5.75 -9.26
CA PRO A 118 -3.98 -5.62 -10.70
C PRO A 118 -3.83 -4.16 -11.09
N ASP A 119 -3.01 -3.88 -12.10
CA ASP A 119 -3.03 -2.56 -12.72
C ASP A 119 -4.35 -2.38 -13.50
N ALA A 120 -4.90 -1.18 -13.51
CA ALA A 120 -6.24 -0.94 -14.07
C ALA A 120 -6.34 -1.25 -15.58
N ALA A 121 -5.26 -1.06 -16.35
CA ALA A 121 -5.22 -1.32 -17.78
C ALA A 121 -5.15 -2.81 -18.09
N GLY A 122 -4.26 -3.53 -17.41
CA GLY A 122 -4.14 -4.98 -17.49
C GLY A 122 -5.44 -5.65 -17.03
N LEU A 123 -6.00 -5.23 -15.90
CA LEU A 123 -7.29 -5.72 -15.42
C LEU A 123 -8.39 -5.51 -16.47
N GLY A 124 -8.48 -4.31 -17.04
CA GLY A 124 -9.46 -4.01 -18.07
C GLY A 124 -9.29 -4.81 -19.35
N TYR A 125 -8.05 -5.11 -19.76
CA TYR A 125 -7.77 -6.06 -20.84
C TYR A 125 -8.35 -7.45 -20.54
N TRP A 126 -8.06 -8.01 -19.37
CA TRP A 126 -8.53 -9.36 -19.01
C TRP A 126 -10.04 -9.44 -18.80
N ILE A 127 -10.65 -8.40 -18.24
CA ILE A 127 -12.11 -8.26 -18.19
C ILE A 127 -12.67 -8.30 -19.63
N GLY A 128 -12.10 -7.51 -20.53
CA GLY A 128 -12.52 -7.48 -21.93
C GLY A 128 -12.35 -8.83 -22.66
N VAL A 129 -11.29 -9.59 -22.34
CA VAL A 129 -11.07 -10.95 -22.86
C VAL A 129 -12.14 -11.93 -22.35
N LEU A 130 -12.45 -11.89 -21.05
CA LEU A 130 -13.50 -12.74 -20.47
C LEU A 130 -14.89 -12.38 -20.99
N ASP A 131 -15.17 -11.09 -21.21
CA ASP A 131 -16.45 -10.62 -21.76
C ASP A 131 -16.66 -11.04 -23.21
N GLN A 132 -15.57 -11.30 -23.94
CA GLN A 132 -15.60 -11.88 -25.28
C GLN A 132 -15.79 -13.40 -25.28
N GLY A 133 -15.97 -14.01 -24.09
CA GLY A 133 -16.29 -15.43 -23.92
C GLY A 133 -15.09 -16.34 -23.68
N ALA A 134 -13.91 -15.78 -23.38
CA ALA A 134 -12.76 -16.59 -22.98
C ALA A 134 -13.01 -17.28 -21.62
N TRP A 135 -12.48 -18.48 -21.45
CA TRP A 135 -12.57 -19.20 -20.18
C TRP A 135 -11.52 -18.69 -19.20
N LEU A 136 -11.89 -18.54 -17.92
CA LEU A 136 -10.96 -18.18 -16.86
C LEU A 136 -9.77 -19.15 -16.76
N TYR A 137 -9.98 -20.41 -17.12
CA TYR A 137 -8.94 -21.43 -17.19
C TYR A 137 -7.85 -21.10 -18.22
N ASP A 138 -8.24 -20.60 -19.41
CA ASP A 138 -7.30 -20.24 -20.47
C ASP A 138 -6.50 -19.00 -20.08
N VAL A 139 -7.16 -18.01 -19.45
CA VAL A 139 -6.49 -16.83 -18.89
C VAL A 139 -5.46 -17.25 -17.83
N ALA A 140 -5.81 -18.17 -16.93
CA ALA A 140 -4.90 -18.65 -15.89
C ALA A 140 -3.67 -19.36 -16.48
N ASN A 141 -3.83 -20.19 -17.50
CA ASN A 141 -2.71 -20.77 -18.23
C ASN A 141 -1.83 -19.70 -18.89
N GLY A 142 -2.44 -18.69 -19.52
CA GLY A 142 -1.72 -17.54 -20.08
C GLY A 142 -0.89 -16.80 -19.03
N PHE A 143 -1.42 -16.59 -17.82
CA PHE A 143 -0.68 -16.00 -16.71
C PHE A 143 0.52 -16.83 -16.31
N THR A 144 0.35 -18.14 -16.12
CA THR A 144 1.47 -19.02 -15.75
C THR A 144 2.54 -19.14 -16.84
N ALA A 145 2.18 -18.90 -18.10
CA ALA A 145 3.12 -18.87 -19.22
C ALA A 145 3.89 -17.55 -19.35
N SER A 146 3.42 -16.47 -18.69
CA SER A 146 4.00 -15.13 -18.80
C SER A 146 5.41 -15.02 -18.20
N ASN A 147 6.20 -14.07 -18.68
CA ASN A 147 7.53 -13.78 -18.13
C ASN A 147 7.46 -13.24 -16.69
N GLU A 148 6.42 -12.49 -16.35
CA GLU A 148 6.21 -11.97 -14.99
C GLU A 148 6.02 -13.13 -14.00
N PHE A 149 5.14 -14.08 -14.33
CA PHE A 149 4.94 -15.27 -13.51
C PHE A 149 6.23 -16.09 -13.39
N LYS A 150 6.92 -16.36 -14.51
CA LYS A 150 8.19 -17.10 -14.49
C LYS A 150 9.28 -16.40 -13.67
N THR A 151 9.26 -15.07 -13.61
CA THR A 151 10.19 -14.31 -12.78
C THR A 151 9.81 -14.42 -11.30
N LEU A 152 8.54 -14.20 -10.97
CA LEU A 152 8.04 -14.26 -9.60
C LEU A 152 8.22 -15.64 -8.97
N TYR A 153 7.96 -16.70 -9.73
CA TYR A 153 8.06 -18.09 -9.29
C TYR A 153 9.38 -18.76 -9.72
N GLY A 154 10.35 -18.01 -10.25
CA GLY A 154 11.57 -18.56 -10.85
C GLY A 154 12.48 -19.35 -9.89
N GLY A 155 12.27 -19.20 -8.58
CA GLY A 155 12.93 -20.02 -7.56
C GLY A 155 12.35 -21.43 -7.36
N ALA A 156 11.14 -21.69 -7.88
CA ALA A 156 10.47 -22.99 -7.75
C ALA A 156 11.11 -24.02 -8.69
N LYS A 157 11.59 -25.14 -8.12
CA LYS A 157 12.25 -26.23 -8.87
C LYS A 157 11.36 -27.47 -9.00
N THR A 158 10.36 -27.57 -8.15
CA THR A 158 9.41 -28.70 -8.08
C THR A 158 7.97 -28.20 -8.05
N ASN A 159 7.02 -29.08 -8.35
CA ASN A 159 5.59 -28.77 -8.20
C ASN A 159 5.23 -28.40 -6.76
N ARG A 160 5.86 -29.04 -5.77
CA ARG A 160 5.68 -28.69 -4.36
C ARG A 160 6.13 -27.27 -4.05
N ASP A 161 7.20 -26.79 -4.68
CA ASP A 161 7.67 -25.41 -4.51
C ASP A 161 6.64 -24.41 -5.07
N TYR A 162 6.07 -24.68 -6.25
CA TYR A 162 5.00 -23.86 -6.83
C TYR A 162 3.77 -23.81 -5.93
N VAL A 163 3.30 -24.97 -5.46
CA VAL A 163 2.14 -25.06 -4.55
C VAL A 163 2.42 -24.32 -3.25
N SER A 164 3.62 -24.49 -2.66
CA SER A 164 4.00 -23.78 -1.44
C SER A 164 3.98 -22.26 -1.64
N GLN A 165 4.46 -21.78 -2.80
CA GLN A 165 4.39 -20.37 -3.15
C GLN A 165 2.96 -19.89 -3.40
N TYR A 166 2.05 -20.71 -3.96
CA TYR A 166 0.63 -20.33 -4.09
C TYR A 166 -0.05 -20.11 -2.73
N TYR A 167 0.20 -20.97 -1.74
CA TYR A 167 -0.32 -20.73 -0.39
C TYR A 167 0.15 -19.38 0.17
N VAL A 168 1.44 -19.06 0.02
CA VAL A 168 1.99 -17.79 0.52
C VAL A 168 1.47 -16.59 -0.29
N ASN A 169 1.52 -16.65 -1.61
CA ASN A 169 1.24 -15.53 -2.50
C ASN A 169 -0.25 -15.25 -2.68
N VAL A 170 -1.11 -16.29 -2.60
CA VAL A 170 -2.55 -16.17 -2.81
C VAL A 170 -3.29 -16.09 -1.48
N LEU A 171 -2.93 -16.93 -0.51
CA LEU A 171 -3.66 -17.07 0.75
C LEU A 171 -2.96 -16.40 1.94
N ASN A 172 -1.80 -15.78 1.73
CA ASN A 172 -1.02 -15.09 2.76
C ASN A 172 -0.67 -15.97 3.98
N ARG A 173 -0.51 -17.28 3.78
CA ARG A 173 -0.12 -18.20 4.84
C ARG A 173 0.68 -19.39 4.28
N PRO A 174 1.48 -20.07 5.11
CA PRO A 174 2.05 -21.36 4.73
C PRO A 174 0.95 -22.40 4.47
N GLY A 175 1.20 -23.29 3.51
CA GLY A 175 0.33 -24.43 3.25
C GLY A 175 0.44 -25.49 4.33
N GLU A 176 -0.69 -26.01 4.76
CA GLU A 176 -0.75 -27.17 5.64
C GLU A 176 -0.27 -28.44 4.91
N PRO A 177 0.36 -29.42 5.60
CA PRO A 177 0.95 -30.59 4.95
C PRO A 177 -0.02 -31.34 4.02
N ALA A 178 -1.25 -31.59 4.46
CA ALA A 178 -2.25 -32.29 3.67
C ALA A 178 -2.64 -31.54 2.37
N GLY A 179 -2.75 -30.21 2.44
CA GLY A 179 -3.08 -29.39 1.29
C GLY A 179 -1.92 -29.30 0.29
N LEU A 180 -0.68 -29.15 0.80
CA LEU A 180 0.52 -29.23 -0.03
C LEU A 180 0.62 -30.57 -0.75
N ASP A 181 0.38 -31.69 -0.06
CA ASP A 181 0.46 -33.04 -0.63
C ASP A 181 -0.62 -33.27 -1.69
N TYR A 182 -1.86 -32.81 -1.45
CA TYR A 182 -2.95 -32.92 -2.41
C TYR A 182 -2.63 -32.19 -3.73
N TRP A 183 -2.33 -30.90 -3.67
CA TRP A 183 -2.09 -30.09 -4.86
C TRP A 183 -0.80 -30.48 -5.59
N THR A 184 0.24 -30.88 -4.85
CA THR A 184 1.45 -31.44 -5.44
C THR A 184 1.13 -32.72 -6.21
N GLY A 185 0.33 -33.62 -5.64
CA GLY A 185 -0.12 -34.85 -6.30
C GLY A 185 -0.95 -34.59 -7.56
N VAL A 186 -1.78 -33.54 -7.58
CA VAL A 186 -2.53 -33.11 -8.79
C VAL A 186 -1.57 -32.76 -9.93
N LEU A 187 -0.53 -31.96 -9.64
CA LEU A 187 0.44 -31.53 -10.65
C LEU A 187 1.40 -32.66 -11.07
N ASP A 188 1.90 -33.44 -10.11
CA ASP A 188 2.80 -34.58 -10.39
C ASP A 188 2.08 -35.67 -11.21
N GLY A 189 0.80 -35.90 -10.91
CA GLY A 189 -0.07 -36.81 -11.65
C GLY A 189 -0.55 -36.25 -12.99
N LYS A 190 -0.23 -34.98 -13.32
CA LYS A 190 -0.72 -34.27 -14.52
C LYS A 190 -2.24 -34.24 -14.66
N ASN A 191 -2.94 -34.23 -13.53
CA ASN A 191 -4.40 -34.17 -13.50
C ASN A 191 -4.91 -32.74 -13.76
N ASP A 192 -4.04 -31.74 -13.63
CA ASP A 192 -4.32 -30.34 -13.97
C ASP A 192 -3.01 -29.62 -14.35
N THR A 193 -3.10 -28.41 -14.89
CA THR A 193 -1.96 -27.54 -15.16
C THR A 193 -1.65 -26.64 -13.95
N LEU A 194 -0.47 -26.00 -13.95
CA LEU A 194 -0.18 -24.92 -13.00
C LEU A 194 -1.26 -23.82 -13.04
N GLY A 195 -1.72 -23.44 -14.24
CA GLY A 195 -2.80 -22.47 -14.42
C GLY A 195 -4.14 -22.95 -13.86
N GLY A 196 -4.47 -24.22 -14.04
CA GLY A 196 -5.70 -24.80 -13.48
C GLY A 196 -5.68 -24.84 -11.96
N VAL A 197 -4.57 -25.25 -11.34
CA VAL A 197 -4.39 -25.18 -9.89
C VAL A 197 -4.45 -23.74 -9.39
N LEU A 198 -3.77 -22.79 -10.05
CA LEU A 198 -3.84 -21.36 -9.72
C LEU A 198 -5.28 -20.82 -9.74
N ARG A 199 -6.06 -21.19 -10.75
CA ARG A 199 -7.48 -20.82 -10.86
C ARG A 199 -8.31 -21.41 -9.70
N ASN A 200 -8.01 -22.62 -9.24
CA ASN A 200 -8.67 -23.19 -8.06
C ASN A 200 -8.33 -22.42 -6.77
N PHE A 201 -7.06 -22.04 -6.56
CA PHE A 201 -6.68 -21.17 -5.45
C PHE A 201 -7.37 -19.80 -5.53
N SER A 202 -7.41 -19.22 -6.73
CA SER A 202 -8.01 -17.92 -6.99
C SER A 202 -9.52 -17.87 -6.68
N GLU A 203 -10.27 -18.89 -7.10
CA GLU A 203 -11.72 -18.96 -6.91
C GLU A 203 -12.14 -19.71 -5.63
N GLY A 204 -11.17 -20.17 -4.84
CA GLY A 204 -11.42 -20.84 -3.57
C GLY A 204 -12.11 -19.92 -2.56
N PRO A 205 -12.92 -20.47 -1.63
CA PRO A 205 -13.64 -19.66 -0.63
C PRO A 205 -12.74 -18.74 0.20
N GLU A 206 -11.52 -19.21 0.52
CA GLU A 206 -10.54 -18.45 1.31
C GLU A 206 -10.04 -17.21 0.55
N ASN A 207 -9.67 -17.35 -0.73
CA ASN A 207 -9.22 -16.19 -1.53
C ASN A 207 -10.38 -15.25 -1.87
N LYS A 208 -11.59 -15.78 -2.10
CA LYS A 208 -12.79 -14.95 -2.25
C LYS A 208 -13.04 -14.09 -1.01
N ALA A 209 -12.93 -14.67 0.19
CA ALA A 209 -13.02 -13.92 1.44
C ALA A 209 -11.87 -12.90 1.59
N GLY A 210 -10.63 -13.30 1.27
CA GLY A 210 -9.44 -12.44 1.35
C GLY A 210 -9.42 -11.27 0.36
N THR A 211 -10.21 -11.33 -0.72
CA THR A 211 -10.32 -10.27 -1.72
C THR A 211 -11.61 -9.45 -1.60
N ALA A 212 -12.58 -9.91 -0.82
CA ALA A 212 -13.90 -9.28 -0.69
C ALA A 212 -13.82 -7.80 -0.26
N ALA A 213 -12.98 -7.48 0.72
CA ALA A 213 -12.81 -6.10 1.18
C ALA A 213 -12.24 -5.18 0.10
N ALA A 214 -11.29 -5.69 -0.71
CA ALA A 214 -10.63 -4.91 -1.74
C ALA A 214 -11.55 -4.57 -2.92
N ILE A 215 -12.56 -5.41 -3.18
CA ILE A 215 -13.53 -5.22 -4.26
C ILE A 215 -14.91 -4.71 -3.78
N ALA A 216 -15.11 -4.56 -2.46
CA ALA A 216 -16.41 -4.23 -1.87
C ALA A 216 -16.97 -2.88 -2.36
N ALA A 217 -16.08 -1.93 -2.62
CA ALA A 217 -16.42 -0.59 -3.09
C ALA A 217 -16.47 -0.47 -4.63
N GLY A 218 -16.30 -1.58 -5.33
CA GLY A 218 -16.29 -1.65 -6.79
C GLY A 218 -14.88 -1.87 -7.35
N ILE A 219 -14.83 -2.66 -8.41
CA ILE A 219 -13.63 -3.04 -9.15
C ILE A 219 -13.38 -2.00 -10.22
N ARG A 220 -12.27 -1.29 -10.09
CA ARG A 220 -11.93 -0.18 -10.97
C ARG A 220 -10.91 -0.59 -12.02
N TYR A 221 -11.13 -0.16 -13.25
CA TYR A 221 -10.33 -0.60 -14.40
C TYR A 221 -10.36 0.44 -15.53
N ILE A 222 -9.39 0.35 -16.43
CA ILE A 222 -9.37 1.09 -17.70
C ILE A 222 -9.97 0.17 -18.75
N GLU A 223 -11.17 0.48 -19.22
CA GLU A 223 -11.85 -0.37 -20.19
C GLU A 223 -11.06 -0.56 -21.48
N TYR A 224 -10.91 -1.81 -21.89
CA TYR A 224 -10.14 -2.15 -23.07
C TYR A 224 -10.72 -1.50 -24.33
N GLY A 225 -9.88 -0.81 -25.10
CA GLY A 225 -10.29 -0.09 -26.30
C GLY A 225 -10.89 1.31 -26.05
N VAL A 226 -11.05 1.72 -24.78
CA VAL A 226 -11.52 3.07 -24.42
C VAL A 226 -10.32 3.97 -24.09
N ARG A 227 -10.34 5.21 -24.59
CA ARG A 227 -9.32 6.23 -24.28
C ARG A 227 -9.88 7.20 -23.24
N TYR A 228 -9.23 7.26 -22.10
CA TYR A 228 -9.50 8.25 -21.05
C TYR A 228 -8.50 9.42 -21.13
N PRO A 229 -8.87 10.64 -20.72
CA PRO A 229 -7.95 11.76 -20.55
C PRO A 229 -6.85 11.37 -19.56
N ALA A 230 -5.60 11.57 -19.94
CA ALA A 230 -4.47 11.12 -19.13
C ALA A 230 -4.17 12.13 -18.00
N THR A 231 -4.75 11.92 -16.81
CA THR A 231 -4.35 12.61 -15.58
C THR A 231 -2.87 12.34 -15.31
N ALA A 232 -2.07 13.40 -15.18
CA ALA A 232 -0.65 13.32 -14.89
C ALA A 232 -0.38 13.63 -13.41
N TYR A 233 0.41 12.78 -12.77
CA TYR A 233 0.77 12.84 -11.36
C TYR A 233 2.19 13.39 -11.19
N PRO A 234 2.43 14.36 -10.29
CA PRO A 234 3.73 15.00 -10.13
C PRO A 234 4.71 14.15 -9.28
N LEU A 235 5.16 13.00 -9.81
CA LEU A 235 5.89 11.98 -9.05
C LEU A 235 7.16 12.51 -8.36
N ARG A 236 8.03 13.20 -9.09
CA ARG A 236 9.30 13.67 -8.53
C ARG A 236 9.07 14.65 -7.37
N ALA A 237 8.17 15.61 -7.57
CA ALA A 237 7.86 16.60 -6.56
C ALA A 237 7.19 15.95 -5.32
N ALA A 238 6.24 15.04 -5.53
CA ALA A 238 5.56 14.33 -4.46
C ALA A 238 6.52 13.48 -3.61
N TYR A 239 7.45 12.77 -4.27
CA TYR A 239 8.47 11.95 -3.61
C TYR A 239 9.35 12.75 -2.66
N GLN A 240 9.69 14.00 -2.98
CA GLN A 240 10.46 14.85 -2.07
C GLN A 240 9.64 15.63 -1.06
N GLN A 241 8.41 15.98 -1.38
CA GLN A 241 7.57 16.69 -0.40
C GLN A 241 7.31 15.84 0.83
N SER A 242 7.23 14.51 0.66
CA SER A 242 7.13 13.54 1.77
C SER A 242 8.28 13.60 2.77
N THR A 243 9.34 14.35 2.46
CA THR A 243 10.61 14.32 3.21
C THR A 243 11.01 15.69 3.74
N THR A 244 10.06 16.63 3.90
CA THR A 244 10.37 18.04 4.24
C THR A 244 10.32 18.37 5.73
N THR A 245 9.77 17.48 6.56
CA THR A 245 9.68 17.65 8.02
C THR A 245 10.06 16.37 8.74
N GLU A 246 10.63 16.52 9.94
CA GLU A 246 10.97 15.40 10.80
C GLU A 246 9.69 14.70 11.27
N HIS A 247 9.58 13.40 11.00
CA HIS A 247 8.45 12.58 11.43
C HIS A 247 8.89 11.13 11.67
N THR A 248 8.06 10.38 12.39
CA THR A 248 8.27 8.95 12.62
C THR A 248 7.03 8.17 12.19
N ASP A 249 7.23 7.19 11.32
CA ASP A 249 6.21 6.22 10.97
C ASP A 249 6.38 4.95 11.81
N PHE A 250 5.26 4.44 12.34
CA PHE A 250 5.20 3.17 13.05
C PHE A 250 4.51 2.14 12.16
N LEU A 251 5.20 1.02 11.93
CA LEU A 251 4.75 -0.04 11.05
C LEU A 251 4.67 -1.36 11.78
N THR A 252 3.66 -2.15 11.42
CA THR A 252 3.60 -3.57 11.76
C THR A 252 4.49 -4.32 10.77
N VAL A 253 5.32 -5.22 11.29
CA VAL A 253 6.08 -6.16 10.45
C VAL A 253 5.31 -7.46 10.42
N THR A 254 4.98 -7.91 9.22
CA THR A 254 4.39 -9.24 8.96
C THR A 254 5.31 -10.04 8.04
N GLY A 255 4.99 -11.31 7.81
CA GLY A 255 5.81 -12.23 7.01
C GLY A 255 6.54 -13.25 7.87
N THR A 256 7.77 -13.60 7.49
CA THR A 256 8.53 -14.70 8.13
C THR A 256 8.95 -14.36 9.56
N CYS A 257 9.12 -13.07 9.86
CA CYS A 257 9.49 -12.56 11.18
C CYS A 257 8.50 -11.45 11.57
N PRO A 258 7.39 -11.77 12.26
CA PRO A 258 6.44 -10.75 12.67
C PRO A 258 7.06 -9.82 13.72
N GLY A 259 6.59 -8.58 13.79
CA GLY A 259 7.23 -7.58 14.64
C GLY A 259 6.67 -6.17 14.50
N ASN A 260 7.49 -5.20 14.89
CA ASN A 260 7.23 -3.79 14.74
C ASN A 260 8.46 -3.09 14.15
N ALA A 261 8.23 -1.96 13.49
CA ALA A 261 9.29 -1.11 13.00
C ALA A 261 8.94 0.37 13.22
N ALA A 262 9.95 1.16 13.52
CA ALA A 262 9.88 2.62 13.54
C ALA A 262 10.84 3.18 12.50
N PHE A 263 10.33 4.08 11.65
CA PHE A 263 11.10 4.78 10.64
C PHE A 263 11.08 6.26 10.99
N THR A 264 12.22 6.79 11.41
CA THR A 264 12.36 8.20 11.79
C THR A 264 13.10 8.94 10.69
N TYR A 265 12.41 9.89 10.06
CA TYR A 265 12.92 10.72 8.98
C TYR A 265 13.43 12.03 9.55
N ALA A 266 14.70 12.37 9.29
CA ALA A 266 15.30 13.63 9.71
C ALA A 266 14.94 14.75 8.72
N ALA A 267 15.01 16.00 9.19
CA ALA A 267 14.87 17.16 8.32
C ALA A 267 15.98 17.18 7.25
N PRO A 268 15.68 17.58 6.00
CA PRO A 268 16.68 17.66 4.94
C PRO A 268 17.84 18.60 5.28
N ALA A 269 19.07 18.17 4.99
CA ALA A 269 20.27 18.95 5.21
C ALA A 269 21.03 19.18 3.90
N ALA A 270 21.53 20.41 3.70
CA ALA A 270 22.45 20.68 2.59
C ALA A 270 23.82 20.05 2.89
N VAL A 271 24.33 19.27 1.94
CA VAL A 271 25.61 18.55 2.04
C VAL A 271 26.32 18.53 0.68
N THR A 272 27.46 17.86 0.61
CA THR A 272 28.12 17.50 -0.65
C THR A 272 28.16 15.99 -0.78
N PHE A 273 27.83 15.46 -1.96
CA PHE A 273 27.93 14.03 -2.28
C PHE A 273 28.74 13.87 -3.56
N GLU A 274 29.83 13.10 -3.52
CA GLU A 274 30.75 12.91 -4.66
C GLU A 274 31.21 14.23 -5.31
N GLY A 275 31.46 15.26 -4.47
CA GLY A 275 31.88 16.59 -4.92
C GLY A 275 30.75 17.47 -5.50
N GLN A 276 29.51 16.99 -5.55
CA GLN A 276 28.35 17.75 -6.02
C GLN A 276 27.53 18.31 -4.85
N PRO A 277 27.00 19.54 -4.93
CA PRO A 277 26.02 20.04 -3.98
C PRO A 277 24.80 19.12 -3.94
N ALA A 278 24.40 18.70 -2.75
CA ALA A 278 23.32 17.75 -2.55
C ALA A 278 22.44 18.11 -1.35
N THR A 279 21.23 17.57 -1.34
CA THR A 279 20.35 17.52 -0.18
C THR A 279 20.37 16.10 0.38
N ALA A 280 20.79 15.92 1.62
CA ALA A 280 20.73 14.65 2.34
C ALA A 280 19.40 14.49 3.05
N LEU A 281 18.82 13.29 2.93
CA LEU A 281 17.66 12.85 3.68
C LEU A 281 18.04 11.60 4.48
N SER A 282 18.14 11.74 5.80
CA SER A 282 18.49 10.63 6.67
C SER A 282 17.26 9.95 7.25
N THR A 283 17.25 8.62 7.23
CA THR A 283 16.20 7.78 7.83
C THR A 283 16.85 6.81 8.81
N ALA A 284 16.44 6.87 10.08
CA ALA A 284 16.79 5.88 11.09
C ALA A 284 15.67 4.83 11.15
N VAL A 285 16.05 3.56 11.03
CA VAL A 285 15.12 2.43 11.07
C VAL A 285 15.44 1.57 12.29
N ASP A 286 14.42 1.24 13.07
CA ASP A 286 14.50 0.35 14.22
C ASP A 286 13.41 -0.70 14.13
N VAL A 287 13.80 -1.98 14.09
CA VAL A 287 12.92 -3.12 13.85
C VAL A 287 13.03 -4.10 15.01
N GLY A 288 11.93 -4.33 15.71
CA GLY A 288 11.77 -5.40 16.70
C GLY A 288 11.07 -6.60 16.09
N LEU A 289 11.71 -7.78 16.11
CA LEU A 289 11.21 -9.02 15.51
C LEU A 289 10.95 -10.08 16.57
N SER A 290 9.80 -10.75 16.47
CA SER A 290 9.46 -11.94 17.25
C SER A 290 9.83 -13.19 16.45
N ASN A 291 10.50 -14.15 17.08
CA ASN A 291 10.90 -15.43 16.50
C ASN A 291 12.04 -15.39 15.46
N CYS A 292 12.81 -14.32 15.41
CA CYS A 292 13.98 -14.22 14.54
C CYS A 292 15.23 -13.82 15.31
N THR A 293 16.39 -14.27 14.83
CA THR A 293 17.70 -13.90 15.37
C THR A 293 18.45 -13.04 14.33
N PRO A 294 18.84 -11.80 14.66
CA PRO A 294 18.59 -11.10 15.92
C PRO A 294 17.13 -10.66 16.07
N THR A 295 16.66 -10.54 17.32
CA THR A 295 15.30 -10.09 17.68
C THR A 295 15.13 -8.57 17.55
N ARG A 296 16.21 -7.84 17.31
CA ARG A 296 16.18 -6.40 17.03
C ARG A 296 17.25 -6.03 16.01
N ARG A 297 16.91 -5.14 15.08
CA ARG A 297 17.84 -4.55 14.11
C ARG A 297 17.63 -3.06 14.05
N ALA A 298 18.71 -2.28 14.06
CA ALA A 298 18.63 -0.84 13.88
C ALA A 298 19.73 -0.39 12.93
N TRP A 299 19.42 0.54 12.03
CA TRP A 299 20.37 1.13 11.09
C TRP A 299 19.95 2.53 10.68
N THR A 300 20.90 3.30 10.18
CA THR A 300 20.66 4.60 9.56
C THR A 300 21.03 4.53 8.09
N GLN A 301 20.19 5.11 7.24
CA GLN A 301 20.46 5.28 5.82
C GLN A 301 20.25 6.72 5.39
N THR A 302 20.94 7.15 4.34
CA THR A 302 20.85 8.51 3.81
C THR A 302 20.76 8.48 2.29
N ASP A 303 19.72 9.09 1.74
CA ASP A 303 19.59 9.35 0.31
C ASP A 303 20.09 10.76 -0.01
N TYR A 304 20.81 10.93 -1.13
CA TYR A 304 21.37 12.21 -1.56
C TYR A 304 20.72 12.64 -2.87
N TYR A 305 20.26 13.89 -2.95
CA TYR A 305 19.58 14.43 -4.12
C TYR A 305 20.24 15.70 -4.65
N ASP A 306 20.20 15.92 -5.96
CA ASP A 306 20.65 17.18 -6.57
C ASP A 306 19.61 18.32 -6.44
N GLY A 307 19.96 19.51 -6.95
CA GLY A 307 19.06 20.66 -6.98
C GLY A 307 17.80 20.47 -7.83
N ASN A 308 17.86 19.55 -8.80
CA ASN A 308 16.74 19.13 -9.65
C ASN A 308 16.03 17.90 -9.12
N LYS A 309 16.23 17.60 -7.84
CA LYS A 309 15.42 16.62 -7.15
C LYS A 309 15.59 15.22 -7.78
N ALA A 310 16.76 14.93 -8.34
CA ALA A 310 17.14 13.60 -8.80
C ALA A 310 18.05 12.93 -7.76
N LEU A 311 17.93 11.61 -7.59
CA LEU A 311 18.81 10.85 -6.70
C LEU A 311 20.23 10.87 -7.27
N LEU A 312 21.21 11.17 -6.42
CA LEU A 312 22.63 11.10 -6.72
C LEU A 312 23.26 9.81 -6.20
N GLY A 313 22.79 9.34 -5.03
CA GLY A 313 23.32 8.16 -4.38
C GLY A 313 22.65 7.87 -3.05
N PHE A 314 23.10 6.80 -2.41
CA PHE A 314 22.58 6.28 -1.15
C PHE A 314 23.76 5.86 -0.26
N SER A 315 23.63 6.02 1.05
CA SER A 315 24.59 5.48 2.01
C SER A 315 23.88 4.80 3.18
N ARG A 316 24.42 3.67 3.62
CA ARG A 316 24.08 3.01 4.87
C ARG A 316 25.37 2.86 5.66
N GLU A 317 25.42 3.54 6.80
CA GLU A 317 26.66 3.72 7.56
C GLU A 317 27.35 2.37 7.83
N SER A 318 28.63 2.28 7.46
CA SER A 318 29.48 1.09 7.61
C SER A 318 29.04 -0.19 6.86
N LEU A 319 28.09 -0.10 5.92
CA LEU A 319 27.57 -1.28 5.19
C LEU A 319 27.56 -1.13 3.67
N GLU A 320 26.97 -0.06 3.15
CA GLU A 320 26.69 0.06 1.71
C GLU A 320 26.76 1.53 1.30
N TYR A 321 27.32 1.77 0.11
CA TYR A 321 27.43 3.10 -0.47
C TYR A 321 27.22 3.01 -1.98
N ASP A 322 26.15 3.63 -2.47
CA ASP A 322 25.75 3.53 -3.86
C ASP A 322 25.94 4.86 -4.58
N VAL A 323 26.60 4.81 -5.73
CA VAL A 323 26.87 5.99 -6.55
C VAL A 323 26.27 5.85 -7.93
N GLY A 324 25.72 6.96 -8.42
CA GLY A 324 25.07 7.05 -9.72
C GLY A 324 23.57 6.89 -9.53
N GLY A 325 22.81 7.90 -9.92
CA GLY A 325 21.39 7.95 -9.68
C GLY A 325 20.65 8.68 -10.81
N GLY A 326 19.34 8.76 -10.66
CA GLY A 326 18.43 9.37 -11.61
C GLY A 326 17.21 9.90 -10.87
N GLY A 327 16.33 10.59 -11.60
CA GLY A 327 15.10 11.11 -11.03
C GLY A 327 13.91 10.28 -11.47
N LEU A 328 12.93 10.12 -10.58
CA LEU A 328 11.55 9.84 -11.02
C LEU A 328 11.18 10.84 -12.12
N PRO A 329 10.35 10.48 -13.11
CA PRO A 329 9.88 11.47 -14.08
C PRO A 329 9.18 12.62 -13.36
N ALA A 330 9.27 13.83 -13.91
CA ALA A 330 8.65 15.01 -13.29
C ALA A 330 7.15 14.81 -13.09
N THR A 331 6.49 14.26 -14.12
CA THR A 331 5.13 13.76 -14.05
C THR A 331 5.05 12.36 -14.68
N ALA A 332 4.08 11.56 -14.27
CA ALA A 332 3.76 10.29 -14.91
C ALA A 332 2.25 10.03 -14.90
N LYS A 333 1.80 9.13 -15.75
CA LYS A 333 0.40 8.72 -15.91
C LYS A 333 0.23 7.29 -15.44
N VAL A 334 -1.00 6.93 -15.05
CA VAL A 334 -1.32 5.54 -14.73
C VAL A 334 -0.96 4.65 -15.93
N GLY A 335 -0.26 3.55 -15.66
CA GLY A 335 0.34 2.64 -16.64
C GLY A 335 1.80 2.96 -16.99
N ASP A 336 2.31 4.14 -16.63
CA ASP A 336 3.72 4.47 -16.85
C ASP A 336 4.61 3.64 -15.93
N LYS A 337 5.70 3.12 -16.49
CA LYS A 337 6.74 2.39 -15.76
C LYS A 337 8.10 2.65 -16.37
N GLY A 338 9.15 2.50 -15.58
CA GLY A 338 10.51 2.68 -16.08
C GLY A 338 11.60 2.45 -15.05
N VAL A 339 12.84 2.38 -15.53
CA VAL A 339 14.03 2.37 -14.68
C VAL A 339 14.39 3.82 -14.34
N ILE A 340 14.44 4.12 -13.04
CA ILE A 340 14.85 5.43 -12.51
C ILE A 340 16.37 5.56 -12.63
N ALA A 341 17.09 4.55 -12.16
CA ALA A 341 18.55 4.55 -12.09
C ALA A 341 19.11 3.14 -11.99
N THR A 342 20.38 3.00 -12.37
CA THR A 342 21.21 1.86 -11.98
C THR A 342 22.46 2.40 -11.31
N GLN A 343 22.62 2.09 -10.03
CA GLN A 343 23.70 2.56 -9.17
C GLN A 343 24.78 1.49 -9.07
N THR A 344 26.03 1.91 -8.94
CA THR A 344 27.12 1.01 -8.56
C THR A 344 27.16 0.94 -7.05
N ALA A 345 27.11 -0.28 -6.49
CA ALA A 345 27.13 -0.49 -5.04
C ALA A 345 28.55 -0.78 -4.57
N TYR A 346 28.99 -0.04 -3.55
CA TYR A 346 30.30 -0.14 -2.93
C TYR A 346 30.20 -0.56 -1.47
N ALA A 347 31.23 -1.24 -0.96
CA ALA A 347 31.31 -1.65 0.44
C ALA A 347 31.40 -0.47 1.43
N SER A 348 31.84 0.70 0.95
CA SER A 348 31.97 1.92 1.75
C SER A 348 32.12 3.16 0.87
N ASN A 349 32.05 4.34 1.49
CA ASN A 349 32.24 5.65 0.88
C ASN A 349 33.65 5.91 0.30
N THR A 350 34.58 4.95 0.40
CA THR A 350 35.87 5.03 -0.29
C THR A 350 35.75 4.76 -1.79
N ASN A 351 34.63 4.17 -2.22
CA ASN A 351 34.31 3.81 -3.61
C ASN A 351 35.36 2.90 -4.27
N ARG A 352 36.11 2.14 -3.46
CA ARG A 352 37.19 1.26 -3.95
C ARG A 352 36.74 -0.17 -4.24
N THR A 353 35.79 -0.68 -3.47
CA THR A 353 35.37 -2.08 -3.54
C THR A 353 33.93 -2.17 -3.99
N VAL A 354 33.72 -2.57 -5.25
CA VAL A 354 32.38 -2.81 -5.80
C VAL A 354 31.84 -4.12 -5.24
N ILE A 355 30.65 -4.07 -4.65
CA ILE A 355 29.95 -5.23 -4.08
C ILE A 355 28.74 -5.65 -4.91
N GLY A 356 28.31 -4.81 -5.86
CA GLY A 356 27.20 -5.14 -6.74
C GLY A 356 26.65 -3.94 -7.50
N LYS A 357 25.37 -4.05 -7.84
CA LYS A 357 24.58 -3.00 -8.48
C LYS A 357 23.20 -2.92 -7.83
N ARG A 358 22.67 -1.70 -7.76
CA ARG A 358 21.29 -1.42 -7.35
C ARG A 358 20.51 -0.86 -8.52
N THR A 359 19.43 -1.53 -8.92
CA THR A 359 18.51 -1.00 -9.94
C THR A 359 17.28 -0.44 -9.26
N LEU A 360 16.97 0.82 -9.54
CA LEU A 360 15.77 1.52 -9.08
C LEU A 360 14.80 1.62 -10.25
N SER A 361 13.56 1.20 -10.03
CA SER A 361 12.48 1.27 -11.02
C SER A 361 11.20 1.78 -10.39
N TYR A 362 10.30 2.28 -11.23
CA TYR A 362 8.96 2.70 -10.81
C TYR A 362 7.89 2.10 -11.72
N ALA A 363 6.70 1.95 -11.16
CA ALA A 363 5.45 1.77 -11.87
C ALA A 363 4.41 2.67 -11.22
N LEU A 364 3.54 3.26 -12.04
CA LEU A 364 2.41 4.04 -11.56
C LEU A 364 1.11 3.33 -11.93
N ASP A 365 0.46 2.78 -10.92
CA ASP A 365 -0.80 2.04 -11.07
C ASP A 365 -1.98 2.89 -10.61
N ALA A 366 -3.20 2.50 -10.96
CA ALA A 366 -4.39 3.18 -10.43
C ALA A 366 -4.51 2.94 -8.93
N ASP A 367 -4.80 3.97 -8.14
CA ASP A 367 -5.11 3.85 -6.71
C ASP A 367 -6.58 3.57 -6.52
N GLY A 368 -6.96 2.34 -6.87
CA GLY A 368 -8.30 1.81 -6.74
C GLY A 368 -9.33 2.91 -6.98
N GLU A 369 -9.87 3.46 -5.89
CA GLU A 369 -10.97 4.40 -5.84
C GLU A 369 -10.78 5.89 -6.19
N SER A 370 -9.58 6.30 -6.55
CA SER A 370 -9.31 7.73 -6.69
C SER A 370 -8.99 8.13 -8.13
N ALA A 371 -9.72 9.12 -8.66
CA ALA A 371 -9.32 9.86 -9.86
C ALA A 371 -8.12 10.80 -9.60
N ASN A 372 -7.95 11.14 -8.32
CA ASN A 372 -7.03 12.17 -7.86
C ASN A 372 -5.80 11.55 -7.21
N SER A 373 -5.67 10.23 -7.20
CA SER A 373 -4.48 9.55 -6.74
C SER A 373 -4.16 8.30 -7.55
N ALA A 374 -2.88 7.92 -7.51
CA ALA A 374 -2.33 6.72 -8.12
C ALA A 374 -1.43 6.00 -7.12
N ILE A 375 -1.15 4.72 -7.36
CA ILE A 375 -0.17 3.94 -6.58
C ILE A 375 1.16 4.03 -7.29
N LEU A 376 2.08 4.80 -6.72
CA LEU A 376 3.48 4.78 -7.11
C LEU A 376 4.16 3.60 -6.41
N THR A 377 4.58 2.61 -7.18
CA THR A 377 5.44 1.52 -6.70
C THR A 377 6.87 1.81 -7.11
N VAL A 378 7.78 1.93 -6.14
CA VAL A 378 9.23 2.06 -6.35
C VAL A 378 9.90 0.76 -5.94
N THR A 379 10.66 0.15 -6.85
CA THR A 379 11.38 -1.11 -6.59
C THR A 379 12.87 -0.90 -6.69
N ALA A 380 13.58 -1.25 -5.62
CA ALA A 380 15.03 -1.35 -5.54
C ALA A 380 15.45 -2.83 -5.57
N THR A 381 16.30 -3.20 -6.52
CA THR A 381 16.84 -4.56 -6.62
C THR A 381 18.35 -4.52 -6.48
N HIS A 382 18.89 -5.21 -5.48
CA HIS A 382 20.34 -5.39 -5.28
C HIS A 382 20.79 -6.69 -5.90
N VAL A 383 21.82 -6.61 -6.73
CA VAL A 383 22.46 -7.74 -7.38
C VAL A 383 23.94 -7.70 -7.04
N SER A 384 24.45 -8.79 -6.44
CA SER A 384 25.87 -8.93 -6.12
C SER A 384 26.75 -9.01 -7.38
N THR A 385 28.07 -8.90 -7.21
CA THR A 385 29.04 -9.13 -8.30
C THR A 385 28.96 -10.53 -8.92
N ALA A 386 28.41 -11.51 -8.20
CA ALA A 386 28.13 -12.87 -8.68
C ALA A 386 26.80 -12.98 -9.46
N ASN A 387 26.13 -11.86 -9.74
CA ASN A 387 24.83 -11.78 -10.42
C ASN A 387 23.68 -12.50 -9.69
N VAL A 388 23.76 -12.55 -8.36
CA VAL A 388 22.71 -13.07 -7.48
C VAL A 388 21.96 -11.90 -6.86
N THR A 389 20.63 -11.89 -6.98
CA THR A 389 19.77 -10.93 -6.28
C THR A 389 19.85 -11.16 -4.78
N THR A 390 20.31 -10.17 -4.04
CA THR A 390 20.52 -10.24 -2.58
C THR A 390 19.36 -9.62 -1.80
N LEU A 391 18.72 -8.59 -2.36
CA LEU A 391 17.57 -7.90 -1.80
C LEU A 391 16.69 -7.39 -2.94
N THR A 392 15.38 -7.58 -2.79
CA THR A 392 14.37 -6.80 -3.50
C THR A 392 13.57 -6.05 -2.45
N MET A 393 13.57 -4.72 -2.55
CA MET A 393 12.75 -3.85 -1.70
C MET A 393 11.76 -3.09 -2.57
N THR A 394 10.47 -3.26 -2.28
CA THR A 394 9.38 -2.61 -3.00
C THR A 394 8.60 -1.71 -2.04
N SER A 395 8.61 -0.41 -2.31
CA SER A 395 7.86 0.58 -1.54
C SER A 395 6.68 1.06 -2.37
N SER A 396 5.47 0.97 -1.81
CA SER A 396 4.25 1.45 -2.46
C SER A 396 3.74 2.70 -1.76
N TYR A 397 3.44 3.72 -2.55
CA TYR A 397 2.95 5.01 -2.09
C TYR A 397 1.65 5.36 -2.81
N ARG A 398 0.74 6.01 -2.12
CA ARG A 398 -0.36 6.75 -2.74
C ARG A 398 0.12 8.15 -3.10
N VAL A 399 0.09 8.52 -4.39
CA VAL A 399 0.44 9.85 -4.89
C VAL A 399 -0.82 10.59 -5.34
N GLY A 400 -1.03 11.81 -4.85
CA GLY A 400 -2.15 12.67 -5.26
C GLY A 400 -1.81 13.54 -6.48
N THR A 401 -2.84 13.99 -7.20
CA THR A 401 -2.72 15.02 -8.26
C THR A 401 -2.29 16.38 -7.70
N ASP A 402 -2.49 16.59 -6.40
CA ASP A 402 -2.01 17.74 -5.63
C ASP A 402 -0.52 17.63 -5.24
N GLY A 403 0.13 16.50 -5.56
CA GLY A 403 1.52 16.23 -5.17
C GLY A 403 1.68 15.70 -3.76
N SER A 404 0.60 15.34 -3.06
CA SER A 404 0.70 14.57 -1.82
C SER A 404 1.28 13.18 -2.07
N LEU A 405 2.05 12.66 -1.11
CA LEU A 405 2.55 11.28 -1.14
C LEU A 405 2.41 10.63 0.23
N LYS A 406 1.80 9.45 0.29
CA LYS A 406 1.62 8.66 1.50
C LYS A 406 2.19 7.26 1.32
N LEU A 407 3.12 6.85 2.19
CA LEU A 407 3.61 5.47 2.23
C LEU A 407 2.48 4.52 2.63
N LEU A 408 2.33 3.42 1.90
CA LEU A 408 1.35 2.36 2.19
C LEU A 408 2.05 1.14 2.79
N THR A 409 3.02 0.61 2.04
CA THR A 409 3.73 -0.62 2.39
C THR A 409 5.18 -0.55 1.94
N VAL A 410 6.03 -1.24 2.68
CA VAL A 410 7.38 -1.62 2.23
C VAL A 410 7.45 -3.15 2.30
N ASP A 411 7.86 -3.78 1.21
CA ASP A 411 8.08 -5.21 1.10
C ASP A 411 9.57 -5.44 0.90
N GLU A 412 10.20 -6.23 1.78
CA GLU A 412 11.59 -6.66 1.67
C GLU A 412 11.69 -8.18 1.51
N ARG A 413 12.31 -8.59 0.40
CA ARG A 413 12.63 -9.99 0.08
C ARG A 413 14.14 -10.17 0.10
N LEU A 414 14.65 -10.94 1.05
CA LEU A 414 16.07 -11.24 1.17
C LEU A 414 16.41 -12.60 0.53
N SER A 415 17.62 -12.72 -0.01
CA SER A 415 18.10 -13.98 -0.61
C SER A 415 18.12 -15.19 0.33
N GLY A 416 18.10 -14.95 1.66
CA GLY A 416 17.99 -15.98 2.68
C GLY A 416 16.58 -16.55 2.87
N GLY A 417 15.60 -16.17 2.04
CA GLY A 417 14.21 -16.60 2.13
C GLY A 417 13.37 -15.86 3.18
N ALA A 418 13.97 -14.93 3.92
CA ALA A 418 13.24 -14.04 4.81
C ALA A 418 12.43 -13.02 4.00
N TYR A 419 11.20 -12.80 4.45
CA TYR A 419 10.23 -11.93 3.83
C TYR A 419 9.58 -11.05 4.88
N LEU A 420 9.76 -9.74 4.77
CA LEU A 420 9.24 -8.75 5.71
C LEU A 420 8.32 -7.80 4.96
N ILE A 421 7.08 -7.68 5.43
CA ILE A 421 6.17 -6.63 4.96
C ILE A 421 5.96 -5.66 6.11
N TYR A 422 6.38 -4.42 5.89
CA TYR A 422 6.07 -3.28 6.74
C TYR A 422 4.80 -2.65 6.21
N THR A 423 3.75 -2.64 7.01
CA THR A 423 2.50 -1.92 6.71
C THR A 423 2.33 -0.83 7.76
N GLN A 424 1.85 0.37 7.36
CA GLN A 424 1.39 1.35 8.35
C GLN A 424 0.43 0.65 9.30
N ASP A 425 0.75 0.64 10.60
CA ASP A 425 0.01 -0.13 11.61
C ASP A 425 -1.39 0.51 11.76
N PRO A 426 -2.48 -0.09 11.23
CA PRO A 426 -3.82 0.46 11.40
C PRO A 426 -4.34 0.24 12.83
N THR A 427 -3.66 -0.60 13.62
CA THR A 427 -3.99 -0.96 15.00
C THR A 427 -3.29 -0.13 16.07
N VAL A 428 -2.37 0.78 15.70
CA VAL A 428 -2.11 1.98 16.50
C VAL A 428 -3.29 2.93 16.28
N ILE A 429 -4.46 2.54 16.77
CA ILE A 429 -5.62 3.42 16.86
C ILE A 429 -5.22 4.49 17.85
N GLN A 430 -4.72 5.62 17.35
CA GLN A 430 -4.70 6.84 18.13
C GLN A 430 -6.11 6.97 18.70
N PRO A 431 -6.26 7.12 20.03
CA PRO A 431 -7.58 7.21 20.64
C PRO A 431 -8.39 8.25 19.86
N ALA A 432 -9.60 7.90 19.42
CA ALA A 432 -10.45 8.82 18.67
C ALA A 432 -11.16 9.83 19.58
N LYS A 433 -11.17 9.55 20.90
CA LYS A 433 -11.86 10.34 21.93
C LYS A 433 -11.05 10.36 23.22
N LEU A 434 -11.27 11.40 24.02
CA LEU A 434 -10.76 11.49 25.39
C LEU A 434 -11.29 10.32 26.22
N THR A 435 -10.40 9.62 26.92
CA THR A 435 -10.77 8.62 27.93
C THR A 435 -10.27 9.06 29.30
N ILE A 436 -11.14 8.95 30.31
CA ILE A 436 -10.89 9.40 31.67
C ILE A 436 -11.05 8.19 32.59
N THR A 437 -10.01 7.87 33.35
CA THR A 437 -10.03 6.76 34.31
C THR A 437 -9.62 7.27 35.68
N ASP A 438 -10.56 7.27 36.63
CA ASP A 438 -10.27 7.60 38.03
C ASP A 438 -9.54 6.44 38.70
N THR A 439 -8.30 6.68 39.14
CA THR A 439 -7.52 5.70 39.90
C THR A 439 -7.72 5.87 41.40
N VAL A 440 -8.00 7.09 41.84
CA VAL A 440 -8.44 7.41 43.21
C VAL A 440 -9.50 8.51 43.16
N VAL A 441 -10.67 8.27 43.71
CA VAL A 441 -11.71 9.29 43.82
C VAL A 441 -11.47 10.15 45.06
N GLY A 442 -11.23 11.45 44.87
CA GLY A 442 -11.00 12.40 45.96
C GLY A 442 -12.25 12.71 46.78
N THR A 443 -12.06 13.28 47.96
CA THR A 443 -13.16 13.59 48.91
C THR A 443 -13.45 15.08 49.04
N GLY A 444 -12.56 15.95 48.55
CA GLY A 444 -12.69 17.40 48.69
C GLY A 444 -13.60 18.05 47.64
N ALA A 445 -13.37 19.36 47.44
CA ALA A 445 -14.15 20.18 46.52
C ALA A 445 -14.09 19.65 45.07
N VAL A 446 -15.20 19.80 44.35
CA VAL A 446 -15.35 19.35 42.95
C VAL A 446 -14.84 20.45 42.01
N ALA A 447 -14.00 20.08 41.06
CA ALA A 447 -13.54 20.96 39.99
C ALA A 447 -14.69 21.25 39.00
N GLN A 448 -15.03 22.53 38.86
CA GLN A 448 -16.06 23.03 37.94
C GLN A 448 -15.48 24.13 37.04
N ASN A 449 -16.11 24.35 35.89
CA ASN A 449 -15.71 25.43 34.98
C ASN A 449 -15.72 26.78 35.71
N GLY A 450 -14.68 27.58 35.49
CA GLY A 450 -14.48 28.87 36.15
C GLY A 450 -13.65 28.80 37.43
N ASN A 451 -13.53 27.64 38.08
CA ASN A 451 -12.68 27.47 39.25
C ASN A 451 -11.20 27.57 38.87
N THR A 452 -10.38 27.99 39.83
CA THR A 452 -8.93 27.82 39.74
C THR A 452 -8.56 26.47 40.32
N VAL A 453 -7.95 25.62 39.50
CA VAL A 453 -7.53 24.27 39.91
C VAL A 453 -6.02 24.18 39.96
N THR A 454 -5.51 23.41 40.93
CA THR A 454 -4.08 23.15 41.10
C THR A 454 -3.84 21.64 41.09
N ALA A 455 -2.95 21.14 40.24
CA ALA A 455 -2.69 19.70 40.10
C ALA A 455 -1.21 19.36 39.89
N HIS A 456 -0.82 18.18 40.39
CA HIS A 456 0.37 17.49 39.93
C HIS A 456 0.05 16.63 38.71
N TYR A 457 1.05 16.40 37.87
CA TYR A 457 0.92 15.56 36.70
C TYR A 457 2.25 14.96 36.25
N THR A 458 2.13 13.89 35.48
CA THR A 458 3.20 13.37 34.62
C THR A 458 2.60 13.05 33.24
N GLY A 459 3.32 13.40 32.17
CA GLY A 459 2.89 13.22 30.78
C GLY A 459 3.79 12.28 30.00
N TRP A 460 3.18 11.37 29.24
CA TRP A 460 3.85 10.38 28.37
C TRP A 460 3.26 10.39 26.96
N LEU A 461 4.11 10.08 25.99
CA LEU A 461 3.64 9.75 24.64
C LEU A 461 2.83 8.44 24.71
N TYR A 462 1.68 8.40 24.03
CA TYR A 462 0.89 7.18 23.91
C TYR A 462 1.67 6.14 23.08
N ASP A 463 1.84 4.96 23.65
CA ASP A 463 2.41 3.80 22.95
C ASP A 463 1.58 2.56 23.31
N PRO A 464 0.78 2.00 22.38
CA PRO A 464 -0.09 0.85 22.67
C PRO A 464 0.68 -0.43 23.06
N LYS A 465 2.01 -0.45 22.86
CA LYS A 465 2.87 -1.61 23.12
C LYS A 465 3.67 -1.46 24.43
N ALA A 466 3.66 -0.27 25.05
CA ALA A 466 4.27 -0.03 26.34
C ALA A 466 3.37 -0.49 27.51
N PRO A 467 3.93 -0.86 28.67
CA PRO A 467 3.14 -1.08 29.88
C PRO A 467 2.24 0.13 30.18
N ASP A 468 0.97 -0.12 30.49
CA ASP A 468 -0.07 0.91 30.69
C ASP A 468 -0.22 1.91 29.53
N MET A 469 0.26 1.51 28.35
CA MET A 469 0.33 2.32 27.13
C MET A 469 1.21 3.59 27.25
N LYS A 470 2.08 3.66 28.26
CA LYS A 470 2.93 4.84 28.57
C LYS A 470 4.32 4.67 27.93
N GLY A 471 4.52 5.33 26.79
CA GLY A 471 5.80 5.40 26.10
C GLY A 471 6.77 6.39 26.76
N GLN A 472 7.47 7.19 25.95
CA GLN A 472 8.44 8.15 26.47
C GLN A 472 7.77 9.24 27.33
N LYS A 473 8.29 9.44 28.55
CA LYS A 473 7.90 10.57 29.41
C LYS A 473 8.47 11.87 28.84
N PHE A 474 7.61 12.89 28.67
CA PHE A 474 8.03 14.19 28.14
C PHE A 474 7.95 15.32 29.17
N ASP A 475 7.11 15.21 30.20
CA ASP A 475 6.98 16.24 31.24
C ASP A 475 6.47 15.69 32.58
N SER A 476 6.78 16.37 33.70
CA SER A 476 6.31 16.03 35.04
C SER A 476 6.46 17.18 36.02
N SER A 477 5.42 17.43 36.83
CA SER A 477 5.48 18.35 37.99
C SER A 477 5.67 17.64 39.33
N VAL A 478 5.62 16.30 39.36
CA VAL A 478 5.86 15.52 40.59
C VAL A 478 7.28 15.74 41.09
N GLY A 479 7.43 16.10 42.37
CA GLY A 479 8.71 16.47 43.00
C GLY A 479 9.08 17.95 42.87
N GLY A 480 8.26 18.75 42.16
CA GLY A 480 8.38 20.20 42.05
C GLY A 480 7.09 20.93 42.45
N THR A 481 6.83 22.09 41.84
CA THR A 481 5.64 22.91 42.12
C THR A 481 4.42 22.42 41.31
N PRO A 482 3.24 22.24 41.93
CA PRO A 482 1.99 21.95 41.22
C PRO A 482 1.61 23.04 40.21
N PHE A 483 1.01 22.66 39.09
CA PHE A 483 0.55 23.59 38.07
C PHE A 483 -0.85 24.12 38.38
N SER A 484 -1.09 25.42 38.23
CA SER A 484 -2.38 26.06 38.50
C SER A 484 -2.92 26.79 37.27
N PHE A 485 -4.20 26.60 36.97
CA PHE A 485 -4.87 27.22 35.83
C PHE A 485 -6.38 27.36 36.08
N LYS A 486 -7.07 28.18 35.27
CA LYS A 486 -8.52 28.34 35.32
C LYS A 486 -9.20 27.31 34.43
N LEU A 487 -10.02 26.45 35.02
CA LEU A 487 -10.65 25.33 34.32
C LEU A 487 -11.74 25.79 33.35
N GLY A 488 -11.70 25.30 32.12
CA GLY A 488 -12.68 25.60 31.07
C GLY A 488 -12.49 26.96 30.40
N ALA A 489 -11.35 27.62 30.64
CA ALA A 489 -11.01 28.92 30.07
C ALA A 489 -10.11 28.82 28.81
N GLY A 490 -9.77 27.61 28.35
CA GLY A 490 -8.87 27.41 27.20
C GLY A 490 -7.40 27.75 27.49
N GLN A 491 -7.01 27.79 28.77
CA GLN A 491 -5.62 28.09 29.19
C GLN A 491 -4.67 26.88 29.04
N VAL A 492 -5.23 25.69 28.87
CA VAL A 492 -4.52 24.42 28.68
C VAL A 492 -5.09 23.70 27.47
N ILE A 493 -4.46 22.60 27.04
CA ILE A 493 -5.00 21.77 25.96
C ILE A 493 -6.45 21.34 26.26
N ALA A 494 -7.28 21.25 25.21
CA ALA A 494 -8.71 20.97 25.36
C ALA A 494 -8.99 19.67 26.13
N GLY A 495 -8.12 18.66 26.00
CA GLY A 495 -8.21 17.41 26.73
C GLY A 495 -8.04 17.55 28.24
N TRP A 496 -7.28 18.54 28.72
CA TRP A 496 -7.17 18.86 30.15
C TRP A 496 -8.41 19.60 30.67
N ASP A 497 -8.89 20.59 29.92
CA ASP A 497 -10.10 21.34 30.27
C ASP A 497 -11.33 20.41 30.39
N GLN A 498 -11.44 19.45 29.48
CA GLN A 498 -12.50 18.43 29.51
C GLN A 498 -12.20 17.32 30.54
N GLY A 499 -10.94 16.89 30.64
CA GLY A 499 -10.53 15.73 31.43
C GLY A 499 -10.49 15.96 32.93
N ILE A 500 -10.33 17.19 33.40
CA ILE A 500 -10.25 17.53 34.84
C ILE A 500 -11.62 17.93 35.41
N LEU A 501 -12.57 18.29 34.56
CA LEU A 501 -13.93 18.63 34.99
C LEU A 501 -14.56 17.48 35.80
N GLY A 502 -15.17 17.84 36.93
CA GLY A 502 -15.82 16.90 37.85
C GLY A 502 -14.88 16.14 38.78
N MET A 503 -13.55 16.28 38.63
CA MET A 503 -12.58 15.68 39.55
C MET A 503 -12.66 16.32 40.94
N ARG A 504 -12.40 15.55 42.01
CA ARG A 504 -12.41 16.03 43.41
C ARG A 504 -11.01 16.19 43.97
N THR A 505 -10.80 17.22 44.81
CA THR A 505 -9.52 17.41 45.52
C THR A 505 -9.11 16.15 46.28
N GLY A 506 -7.83 15.79 46.18
CA GLY A 506 -7.24 14.55 46.68
C GLY A 506 -7.40 13.35 45.73
N GLY A 507 -8.09 13.52 44.60
CA GLY A 507 -8.27 12.47 43.61
C GLY A 507 -7.05 12.30 42.70
N LYS A 508 -6.97 11.13 42.05
CA LYS A 508 -5.99 10.80 41.02
C LYS A 508 -6.70 10.19 39.82
N ARG A 509 -6.31 10.58 38.60
CA ARG A 509 -6.87 10.02 37.37
C ARG A 509 -5.85 9.96 36.25
N THR A 510 -6.08 9.04 35.32
CA THR A 510 -5.35 8.94 34.06
C THR A 510 -6.22 9.44 32.92
N LEU A 511 -5.68 10.35 32.11
CA LEU A 511 -6.28 10.91 30.91
C LEU A 511 -5.56 10.36 29.68
N LEU A 512 -6.29 9.69 28.80
CA LEU A 512 -5.81 9.34 27.45
C LEU A 512 -6.42 10.35 26.46
N ILE A 513 -5.59 11.25 25.96
CA ILE A 513 -5.99 12.44 25.21
C ILE A 513 -5.69 12.24 23.73
N PRO A 514 -6.70 12.29 22.83
CA PRO A 514 -6.48 12.24 21.39
C PRO A 514 -5.72 13.48 20.92
N SER A 515 -4.94 13.35 19.84
CA SER A 515 -4.11 14.45 19.34
C SER A 515 -4.91 15.72 19.01
N THR A 516 -6.15 15.57 18.52
CA THR A 516 -7.08 16.67 18.23
C THR A 516 -7.52 17.47 19.45
N LEU A 517 -7.40 16.90 20.66
CA LEU A 517 -7.62 17.59 21.94
C LEU A 517 -6.31 17.90 22.68
N GLY A 518 -5.17 17.55 22.08
CA GLY A 518 -3.81 17.87 22.54
C GLY A 518 -3.19 18.96 21.68
N TYR A 519 -2.15 18.61 20.92
CA TYR A 519 -1.37 19.54 20.10
C TYR A 519 -1.59 19.41 18.58
N GLY A 520 -2.55 18.57 18.16
CA GLY A 520 -2.94 18.40 16.77
C GLY A 520 -1.78 18.05 15.84
N ALA A 521 -1.90 18.43 14.56
CA ALA A 521 -0.88 18.18 13.55
C ALA A 521 0.44 18.95 13.79
N SER A 522 0.41 20.03 14.57
CA SER A 522 1.58 20.89 14.81
C SER A 522 2.55 20.32 15.85
N GLY A 523 2.09 19.47 16.77
CA GLY A 523 2.93 18.97 17.86
C GLY A 523 3.38 20.09 18.82
N ALA A 524 4.35 19.79 19.70
CA ALA A 524 4.88 20.75 20.66
C ALA A 524 6.27 20.37 21.19
N GLY A 525 7.10 21.40 21.45
CA GLY A 525 8.35 21.27 22.22
C GLY A 525 9.42 20.35 21.61
N GLY A 526 9.33 20.01 20.33
CA GLY A 526 10.27 19.14 19.60
C GLY A 526 10.12 17.64 19.90
N ILE A 527 9.66 17.28 21.10
CA ILE A 527 9.43 15.89 21.54
C ILE A 527 8.03 15.37 21.19
N ILE A 528 6.99 16.23 21.26
CA ILE A 528 5.62 15.84 20.89
C ILE A 528 5.46 16.09 19.40
N LYS A 529 5.40 15.00 18.62
CA LYS A 529 5.22 15.09 17.17
C LYS A 529 3.75 15.32 16.81
N GLY A 530 3.50 15.77 15.58
CA GLY A 530 2.15 15.99 15.07
C GLY A 530 1.28 14.73 15.11
N ASN A 531 -0.02 14.91 15.33
CA ASN A 531 -1.04 13.85 15.38
C ASN A 531 -0.84 12.78 16.47
N MET A 532 -0.02 13.08 17.49
CA MET A 532 0.29 12.16 18.58
C MET A 532 -0.68 12.31 19.76
N ALA A 533 -1.24 11.20 20.25
CA ALA A 533 -2.00 11.15 21.49
C ALA A 533 -1.08 11.12 22.72
N LEU A 534 -1.63 11.52 23.86
CA LEU A 534 -0.90 11.69 25.10
C LEU A 534 -1.59 10.95 26.24
N ILE A 535 -0.80 10.44 27.18
CA ILE A 535 -1.29 9.97 28.47
C ILE A 535 -0.83 10.93 29.55
N PHE A 536 -1.74 11.35 30.42
CA PHE A 536 -1.43 12.09 31.63
C PHE A 536 -1.95 11.38 32.86
N ASP A 537 -1.10 11.19 33.86
CA ASP A 537 -1.56 10.91 35.22
C ASP A 537 -1.64 12.25 35.95
N VAL A 538 -2.79 12.53 36.57
CA VAL A 538 -3.10 13.81 37.22
C VAL A 538 -3.54 13.55 38.67
N GLU A 539 -3.02 14.35 39.59
CA GLU A 539 -3.43 14.39 41.00
C GLU A 539 -3.92 15.80 41.36
N LEU A 540 -5.20 15.92 41.73
CA LEU A 540 -5.82 17.23 41.99
C LEU A 540 -5.55 17.66 43.43
N VAL A 541 -4.78 18.73 43.60
CA VAL A 541 -4.29 19.22 44.89
C VAL A 541 -5.26 20.21 45.53
N SER A 542 -5.86 21.13 44.75
CA SER A 542 -6.86 22.07 45.29
C SER A 542 -7.79 22.63 44.22
N VAL A 543 -8.95 23.12 44.66
CA VAL A 543 -9.95 23.84 43.84
C VAL A 543 -10.36 25.09 44.61
N LYS A 544 -10.35 26.26 43.95
CA LYS A 544 -10.72 27.55 44.54
C LYS A 544 -11.68 28.34 43.66
#